data_AF-A0A4Y9MA37-F1
#
_entry.id   AF-A0A4Y9MA37-F1
#
_cell.length_a   1.000
_cell.length_b   1.000
_cell.length_c   1.000
_cell.angle_alpha   90.00
_cell.angle_beta   90.00
_cell.angle_gamma   90.00
#
_symmetry.space_group_name_H-M   'P 1'
#
loop_
_entity.id
_entity.type
_entity.pdbx_description
1 polymer ?
#
loop_
_entity_poly.entity_id
_entity_poly.type
_entity_poly.pdbx_seq_one_letter_code
_entity_poly.pdbx_strand_id
1 'polypeptide(L)'
;MGLYGDPGALDALASELSQRAREVRAAGEEHRAEGARTRWVSEAATAYREQQAKDCADVDAAADAMERAADLLRQHADEVRERLAAIARAEEAVRSWLSEQAARGGELLDDVGDFLGDLPEAGADAWRGLSRQLGRLGLM
;
A
#
# COMPACT_ATOMS: atom_id res chain seq x y z
N MET A 1 15.61 0.31 -7.04
CA MET A 1 14.45 1.20 -6.78
C MET A 1 13.82 0.77 -5.48
N GLY A 2 13.54 1.72 -4.59
CA GLY A 2 13.26 1.48 -3.18
C GLY A 2 11.88 0.89 -2.90
N LEU A 3 11.83 0.12 -1.81
CA LEU A 3 10.70 -0.61 -1.21
C LEU A 3 9.35 0.15 -1.13
N TYR A 4 9.36 1.47 -1.26
CA TYR A 4 8.22 2.36 -0.95
C TYR A 4 7.28 2.65 -2.13
N GLY A 5 7.56 2.18 -3.34
CA GLY A 5 6.76 2.53 -4.53
C GLY A 5 6.36 1.35 -5.42
N ASP A 6 6.73 0.12 -5.06
CA ASP A 6 6.36 -1.07 -5.82
C ASP A 6 5.13 -1.74 -5.18
N PRO A 7 3.97 -1.82 -5.87
CA PRO A 7 2.79 -2.54 -5.39
C PRO A 7 3.09 -3.98 -5.00
N GLY A 8 3.98 -4.67 -5.73
CA GLY A 8 4.35 -6.05 -5.44
C GLY A 8 5.06 -6.20 -4.09
N ALA A 9 5.95 -5.27 -3.75
CA ALA A 9 6.62 -5.22 -2.45
C ALA A 9 5.63 -4.94 -1.30
N LEU A 10 4.65 -4.06 -1.52
CA LEU A 10 3.59 -3.77 -0.54
C LEU A 10 2.70 -5.00 -0.27
N ASP A 11 2.30 -5.71 -1.33
CA ASP A 11 1.50 -6.94 -1.23
C ASP A 11 2.27 -8.06 -0.50
N ALA A 12 3.58 -8.18 -0.77
CA ALA A 12 4.45 -9.13 -0.07
C ALA A 12 4.52 -8.84 1.43
N LEU A 13 4.73 -7.56 1.81
CA LEU A 13 4.78 -7.15 3.20
C LEU A 13 3.43 -7.35 3.90
N ALA A 14 2.32 -7.03 3.24
CA ALA A 14 0.97 -7.27 3.76
C ALA A 14 0.72 -8.77 4.02
N SER A 15 1.18 -9.62 3.11
CA SER A 15 1.06 -11.08 3.23
C SER A 15 1.90 -11.62 4.39
N GLU A 16 3.13 -11.14 4.55
CA GLU A 16 3.99 -11.48 5.68
C GLU A 16 3.36 -11.05 7.01
N LEU A 17 2.82 -9.83 7.08
CA LEU A 17 2.21 -9.31 8.30
C LEU A 17 0.94 -10.09 8.68
N SER A 18 0.13 -10.47 7.69
CA SER A 18 -1.04 -11.34 7.90
C SER A 18 -0.63 -12.74 8.38
N GLN A 19 0.48 -13.28 7.85
CA GLN A 19 1.01 -14.56 8.32
C GLN A 19 1.46 -14.48 9.78
N ARG A 20 2.22 -13.44 10.15
CA ARG A 20 2.65 -13.22 11.54
C ARG A 20 1.47 -13.01 12.49
N ALA A 21 0.43 -12.28 12.07
CA ALA A 21 -0.78 -12.11 12.87
C ALA A 21 -1.44 -13.46 13.22
N ARG A 22 -1.50 -14.39 12.25
CA ARG A 22 -2.01 -15.76 12.47
C ARG A 22 -1.14 -16.56 13.43
N GLU A 23 0.18 -16.45 13.32
CA GLU A 23 1.12 -17.10 14.24
C GLU A 23 0.97 -16.57 15.67
N VAL A 24 0.81 -15.25 15.83
CA VAL A 24 0.57 -14.59 17.12
C VAL A 24 -0.74 -15.07 17.76
N ARG A 25 -1.84 -15.15 16.98
CA ARG A 25 -3.10 -15.71 17.48
C ARG A 25 -2.97 -17.17 17.89
N ALA A 26 -2.31 -17.99 17.08
CA ALA A 26 -2.09 -19.40 17.39
C ALA A 26 -1.30 -19.56 18.71
N ALA A 27 -0.27 -18.74 18.93
CA ALA A 27 0.47 -18.73 20.19
C ALA A 27 -0.40 -18.30 21.39
N GLY A 28 -1.27 -17.30 21.21
CA GLY A 28 -2.24 -16.89 22.23
C GLY A 28 -3.26 -18.00 22.56
N GLU A 29 -3.75 -18.71 21.55
CA GLU A 29 -4.65 -19.85 21.72
C GLU A 29 -3.98 -21.03 22.45
N GLU A 30 -2.74 -21.34 22.10
CA GLU A 30 -1.94 -22.35 22.79
C GLU A 30 -1.76 -22.00 24.27
N HIS A 31 -1.36 -20.75 24.55
CA HIS A 31 -1.18 -20.28 25.92
C HIS A 31 -2.48 -20.36 26.73
N ARG A 32 -3.61 -19.96 26.13
CA ARG A 32 -4.94 -20.07 26.73
C ARG A 32 -5.31 -21.54 27.02
N ALA A 33 -4.99 -22.45 26.11
CA ALA A 33 -5.25 -23.88 26.29
C ALA A 33 -4.36 -24.52 27.37
N GLU A 34 -3.11 -24.09 27.52
CA GLU A 34 -2.24 -24.51 28.61
C GLU A 34 -2.76 -24.02 29.97
N GLY A 35 -3.18 -22.75 30.02
CA GLY A 35 -3.85 -22.16 31.18
C GLY A 35 -5.04 -22.97 31.68
N ALA A 36 -5.95 -23.31 30.76
CA ALA A 36 -7.14 -24.09 31.05
C ALA A 36 -6.85 -25.51 31.58
N ARG A 37 -5.68 -26.07 31.25
CA ARG A 37 -5.24 -27.39 31.73
C ARG A 37 -4.67 -27.36 33.16
N THR A 38 -4.42 -26.18 33.72
CA THR A 38 -3.85 -26.05 35.07
C THR A 38 -4.88 -26.37 36.15
N ARG A 39 -4.59 -27.36 37.00
CA ARG A 39 -5.54 -27.90 37.99
C ARG A 39 -5.33 -27.41 39.42
N TRP A 40 -4.29 -26.63 39.70
CA TRP A 40 -4.05 -26.15 41.05
C TRP A 40 -5.13 -25.12 41.46
N VAL A 41 -5.45 -25.06 42.75
CA VAL A 41 -6.42 -24.12 43.31
C VAL A 41 -5.78 -23.38 44.49
N SER A 42 -5.64 -22.07 44.35
CA SER A 42 -5.08 -21.15 45.34
C SER A 42 -5.37 -19.70 44.92
N GLU A 43 -5.11 -18.71 45.78
CA GLU A 43 -5.16 -17.29 45.39
C GLU A 43 -4.17 -16.98 44.25
N ALA A 44 -2.96 -17.55 44.32
CA ALA A 44 -1.98 -17.45 43.24
C ALA A 44 -2.50 -18.02 41.91
N ALA A 45 -3.35 -19.04 41.95
CA ALA A 45 -4.02 -19.58 40.76
C ALA A 45 -4.98 -18.61 40.11
N THR A 46 -5.75 -17.90 40.93
CA THR A 46 -6.70 -16.89 40.47
C THR A 46 -5.95 -15.73 39.85
N ALA A 47 -4.92 -15.21 40.54
CA ALA A 47 -4.07 -14.15 40.02
C ALA A 47 -3.39 -14.54 38.69
N TYR A 48 -2.89 -15.77 38.59
CA TYR A 48 -2.31 -16.30 37.35
C TYR A 48 -3.32 -16.32 36.20
N ARG A 49 -4.54 -16.83 36.42
CA ARG A 49 -5.59 -16.87 35.38
C ARG A 49 -6.05 -15.49 34.95
N GLU A 50 -6.14 -14.55 35.89
CA GLU A 50 -6.45 -13.15 35.57
C GLU A 50 -5.36 -12.50 34.73
N GLN A 51 -4.09 -12.72 35.07
CA GLN A 51 -2.97 -12.19 34.29
C GLN A 51 -2.92 -12.82 32.91
N GLN A 52 -3.05 -14.15 32.81
CA GLN A 52 -3.11 -14.86 31.55
C GLN A 52 -4.25 -14.35 30.64
N ALA A 53 -5.43 -14.08 31.21
CA ALA A 53 -6.54 -13.54 30.43
C ALA A 53 -6.22 -12.15 29.84
N LYS A 54 -5.50 -11.31 30.59
CA LYS A 54 -5.02 -10.01 30.09
C LYS A 54 -3.98 -10.19 29.00
N ASP A 55 -2.98 -11.05 29.24
CA ASP A 55 -1.91 -11.31 28.26
C ASP A 55 -2.49 -11.85 26.95
N CYS A 56 -3.47 -12.76 27.01
CA CYS A 56 -4.16 -13.25 25.82
C CYS A 56 -4.93 -12.14 25.09
N ALA A 57 -5.58 -11.23 25.81
CA ALA A 57 -6.28 -10.10 25.21
C ALA A 57 -5.31 -9.12 24.53
N ASP A 58 -4.13 -8.87 25.13
CA ASP A 58 -3.08 -8.03 24.55
C ASP A 58 -2.49 -8.67 23.28
N VAL A 59 -2.31 -10.00 23.27
CA VAL A 59 -1.90 -10.78 22.10
C VAL A 59 -2.93 -10.68 20.97
N ASP A 60 -4.21 -10.86 21.28
CA ASP A 60 -5.30 -10.74 20.30
C ASP A 60 -5.35 -9.32 19.70
N ALA A 61 -5.23 -8.29 20.56
CA ALA A 61 -5.18 -6.90 20.11
C ALA A 61 -3.98 -6.58 19.21
N ALA A 62 -2.81 -7.18 19.50
CA ALA A 62 -1.62 -7.05 18.68
C ALA A 62 -1.80 -7.71 17.31
N ALA A 63 -2.38 -8.91 17.26
CA ALA A 63 -2.69 -9.58 15.99
C ALA A 63 -3.69 -8.78 15.14
N ASP A 64 -4.72 -8.21 15.75
CA ASP A 64 -5.67 -7.34 15.05
C ASP A 64 -5.01 -6.08 14.50
N ALA A 65 -4.05 -5.51 15.22
CA ALA A 65 -3.28 -4.36 14.73
C ALA A 65 -2.41 -4.73 13.51
N MET A 66 -1.82 -5.93 13.51
CA MET A 66 -1.07 -6.44 12.37
C MET A 66 -1.97 -6.64 11.15
N GLU A 67 -3.17 -7.22 11.31
CA GLU A 67 -4.11 -7.37 10.20
C GLU A 67 -4.57 -6.03 9.63
N ARG A 68 -4.93 -5.07 10.49
CA ARG A 68 -5.29 -3.72 10.04
C ARG A 68 -4.17 -3.06 9.24
N ALA A 69 -2.92 -3.20 9.68
CA ALA A 69 -1.77 -2.68 8.96
C ALA A 69 -1.56 -3.40 7.61
N ALA A 70 -1.82 -4.71 7.54
CA ALA A 70 -1.76 -5.45 6.27
C ALA A 70 -2.83 -4.97 5.28
N ASP A 71 -4.04 -4.68 5.76
CA ASP A 71 -5.12 -4.15 4.93
C ASP A 71 -4.80 -2.75 4.39
N LEU A 72 -4.21 -1.88 5.21
CA LEU A 72 -3.75 -0.56 4.76
C LEU A 72 -2.67 -0.67 3.68
N LEU A 73 -1.74 -1.63 3.79
CA LEU A 73 -0.72 -1.87 2.78
C LEU A 73 -1.33 -2.32 1.44
N ARG A 74 -2.34 -3.19 1.46
CA ARG A 74 -3.06 -3.63 0.25
C ARG A 74 -3.81 -2.49 -0.42
N GLN A 75 -4.53 -1.69 0.37
CA GLN A 75 -5.22 -0.50 -0.14
C GLN A 75 -4.23 0.46 -0.82
N HIS A 76 -3.07 0.68 -0.20
CA HIS A 76 -2.05 1.51 -0.81
C HIS A 76 -1.45 0.90 -2.09
N ALA A 77 -1.25 -0.42 -2.14
CA ALA A 77 -0.81 -1.10 -3.35
C ALA A 77 -1.83 -0.93 -4.50
N ASP A 78 -3.13 -1.03 -4.20
CA ASP A 78 -4.22 -0.79 -5.16
C ASP A 78 -4.18 0.65 -5.69
N GLU A 79 -4.07 1.65 -4.81
CA GLU A 79 -3.94 3.06 -5.19
C GLU A 79 -2.75 3.32 -6.11
N VAL A 80 -1.60 2.70 -5.83
CA VAL A 80 -0.40 2.83 -6.67
C VAL A 80 -0.62 2.18 -8.04
N ARG A 81 -1.25 1.00 -8.10
CA ARG A 81 -1.59 0.34 -9.37
C ARG A 81 -2.53 1.20 -10.22
N GLU A 82 -3.54 1.82 -9.60
CA GLU A 82 -4.47 2.72 -10.30
C GLU A 82 -3.75 3.93 -10.89
N ARG A 83 -2.86 4.56 -10.12
CA ARG A 83 -2.06 5.70 -10.59
C ARG A 83 -1.15 5.31 -11.75
N LEU A 84 -0.45 4.18 -11.66
CA LEU A 84 0.39 3.66 -12.73
C LEU A 84 -0.43 3.38 -14.01
N ALA A 85 -1.62 2.81 -13.87
CA ALA A 85 -2.52 2.58 -15.02
C ALA A 85 -3.04 3.88 -15.63
N ALA A 86 -3.27 4.93 -14.84
CA ALA A 86 -3.63 6.25 -15.36
C ALA A 86 -2.46 6.88 -16.14
N ILE A 87 -1.23 6.78 -15.64
CA ILE A 87 -0.02 7.24 -16.33
C ILE A 87 0.16 6.49 -17.66
N ALA A 88 0.07 5.16 -17.65
CA ALA A 88 0.21 4.36 -18.86
C ALA A 88 -0.84 4.71 -19.94
N ARG A 89 -2.09 4.98 -19.54
CA ARG A 89 -3.13 5.45 -20.47
C ARG A 89 -2.81 6.83 -21.05
N ALA A 90 -2.30 7.74 -20.23
CA ALA A 90 -1.88 9.06 -20.70
C ALA A 90 -0.70 8.95 -21.68
N GLU A 91 0.29 8.09 -21.40
CA GLU A 91 1.43 7.82 -22.29
C GLU A 91 0.98 7.24 -23.63
N GLU A 92 0.04 6.30 -23.63
CA GLU A 92 -0.48 5.71 -24.86
C GLU A 92 -1.27 6.74 -25.69
N ALA A 93 -2.08 7.58 -25.05
CA ALA A 93 -2.79 8.66 -25.73
C ALA A 93 -1.82 9.65 -26.39
N VAL A 94 -0.76 10.04 -25.69
CA VAL A 94 0.29 10.92 -26.23
C VAL A 94 1.01 10.24 -27.41
N ARG A 95 1.36 8.95 -27.29
CA ARG A 95 2.01 8.19 -28.38
C ARG A 95 1.12 8.07 -29.61
N SER A 96 -0.17 7.76 -29.43
CA SER A 96 -1.14 7.69 -30.52
C SER A 96 -1.26 9.03 -31.23
N TRP A 97 -1.44 10.12 -30.48
CA TRP A 97 -1.51 11.47 -31.04
C TRP A 97 -0.24 11.84 -31.82
N LEU A 98 0.95 11.61 -31.25
CA LEU A 98 2.22 11.85 -31.94
C LEU A 98 2.32 11.05 -33.24
N SER A 99 1.87 9.79 -33.23
CA SER A 99 1.90 8.92 -34.41
C SER A 99 0.94 9.41 -35.51
N GLU A 100 -0.25 9.89 -35.13
CA GLU A 100 -1.23 10.46 -36.05
C GLU A 100 -0.77 11.78 -36.67
N GLN A 101 -0.06 12.61 -35.90
CA GLN A 101 0.50 13.88 -36.39
C GLN A 101 1.74 13.65 -37.26
N ALA A 102 2.60 12.70 -36.90
CA ALA A 102 3.71 12.29 -37.75
C ALA A 102 3.22 11.72 -39.10
N ALA A 103 2.09 11.01 -39.11
CA ALA A 103 1.45 10.52 -40.33
C ALA A 103 0.80 11.64 -41.16
N ARG A 104 0.37 12.74 -40.53
CA ARG A 104 -0.24 13.91 -41.20
C ARG A 104 0.78 14.91 -41.78
N GLY A 105 2.03 14.85 -41.33
CA GLY A 105 3.16 15.51 -41.99
C GLY A 105 3.38 16.98 -41.59
N GLY A 106 4.36 17.21 -40.71
CA GLY A 106 5.30 18.33 -40.86
C GLY A 106 5.18 19.57 -39.96
N GLU A 107 4.13 19.76 -39.17
CA GLU A 107 3.99 20.93 -38.26
C GLU A 107 4.02 20.49 -36.78
N LEU A 108 5.19 19.99 -36.33
CA LEU A 108 5.34 19.42 -34.98
C LEU A 108 5.54 20.46 -33.86
N LEU A 109 5.82 21.72 -34.17
CA LEU A 109 6.28 22.71 -33.17
C LEU A 109 5.15 23.60 -32.62
N ASP A 110 4.14 23.98 -33.42
CA ASP A 110 3.02 24.79 -32.93
C ASP A 110 1.96 23.95 -32.20
N ASP A 111 1.71 22.72 -32.66
CA ASP A 111 0.68 21.83 -32.10
C ASP A 111 1.01 21.29 -30.69
N VAL A 112 2.29 21.19 -30.33
CA VAL A 112 2.71 20.77 -28.97
C VAL A 112 2.40 21.86 -27.93
N GLY A 113 2.45 23.13 -28.35
CA GLY A 113 2.09 24.28 -27.50
C GLY A 113 0.60 24.30 -27.18
N ASP A 114 -0.25 24.08 -28.19
CA ASP A 114 -1.70 24.04 -28.03
C ASP A 114 -2.17 22.78 -27.26
N PHE A 115 -1.57 21.61 -27.48
CA PHE A 115 -1.91 20.38 -26.76
C PHE A 115 -1.61 20.47 -25.25
N LEU A 116 -0.51 21.10 -24.87
CA LEU A 116 -0.20 21.38 -23.45
C LEU A 116 -1.17 22.42 -22.84
N GLY A 117 -1.77 23.27 -23.68
CA GLY A 117 -2.84 24.19 -23.31
C GLY A 117 -4.21 23.53 -23.14
N ASP A 118 -4.49 22.46 -23.88
CA ASP A 118 -5.82 21.79 -23.96
C ASP A 118 -5.94 20.51 -23.11
N LEU A 119 -4.92 20.16 -22.33
CA LEU A 119 -5.02 19.09 -21.33
C LEU A 119 -6.14 19.41 -20.33
N PRO A 120 -7.08 18.48 -20.05
CA PRO A 120 -8.09 18.68 -19.00
C PRO A 120 -7.40 19.02 -17.67
N GLU A 121 -7.97 19.93 -16.88
CA GLU A 121 -7.34 20.48 -15.66
C GLU A 121 -6.73 19.40 -14.76
N ALA A 122 -7.36 18.22 -14.68
CA ALA A 122 -6.84 17.05 -13.95
C ALA A 122 -5.48 16.53 -14.46
N GLY A 123 -5.26 16.50 -15.78
CA GLY A 123 -4.00 16.08 -16.40
C GLY A 123 -2.92 17.17 -16.31
N ALA A 124 -3.31 18.43 -16.45
CA ALA A 124 -2.41 19.57 -16.29
C ALA A 124 -1.90 19.68 -14.84
N ASP A 125 -2.75 19.46 -13.85
CA ASP A 125 -2.36 19.47 -12.44
C ASP A 125 -1.51 18.27 -12.05
N ALA A 126 -1.79 17.08 -12.59
CA ALA A 126 -0.95 15.90 -12.42
C ALA A 126 0.45 16.12 -12.99
N TRP A 127 0.55 16.71 -14.20
CA TRP A 127 1.83 17.02 -14.83
C TRP A 127 2.59 18.13 -14.11
N ARG A 128 1.91 19.20 -13.66
CA ARG A 128 2.49 20.28 -12.84
C ARG A 128 2.92 19.81 -11.44
N GLY A 129 2.28 18.78 -10.91
CA GLY A 129 2.68 18.11 -9.68
C GLY A 129 3.96 17.30 -9.88
N LEU A 130 3.99 16.49 -10.94
CA LEU A 130 5.13 15.65 -11.30
C LEU A 130 6.38 16.48 -11.63
N SER A 131 6.24 17.55 -12.43
CA SER A 131 7.36 18.42 -12.80
C SER A 131 7.95 19.17 -11.60
N ARG A 132 7.13 19.59 -10.63
CA ARG A 132 7.59 20.17 -9.36
C ARG A 132 8.27 19.16 -8.44
N GLN A 133 7.95 17.88 -8.57
CA GLN A 133 8.59 16.81 -7.81
C GLN A 133 9.92 16.39 -8.44
N LEU A 134 9.98 16.33 -9.79
CA LEU A 134 11.19 16.07 -10.55
C LEU A 134 12.20 17.22 -10.47
N GLY A 135 11.75 18.48 -10.53
CA GLY A 135 12.61 19.66 -10.32
C GLY A 135 13.20 19.73 -8.92
N ARG A 136 12.51 19.20 -7.90
CA ARG A 136 13.05 19.07 -6.54
C ARG A 136 14.08 17.96 -6.39
N LEU A 137 14.11 17.00 -7.31
CA LEU A 137 15.09 15.91 -7.36
C LEU A 137 16.31 16.22 -8.24
N GLY A 138 16.39 17.44 -8.80
CA GLY A 138 17.57 17.91 -9.56
C GLY A 138 17.79 17.18 -10.89
N LEU A 139 16.74 16.61 -11.47
CA LEU A 139 16.75 15.96 -12.79
C LEU A 139 16.06 16.85 -13.83
N MET A 140 16.66 18.01 -14.09
CA MET A 140 16.58 18.73 -15.36
C MET A 140 17.95 19.29 -15.70
#